data_AF-A0A2N8TCG9-F1
#
_entry.id   AF-A0A2N8TCG9-F1
#
_cell.length_a   1.000
_cell.length_b   1.000
_cell.length_c   1.000
_cell.angle_alpha   90.00
_cell.angle_beta   90.00
_cell.angle_gamma   90.00
#
_symmetry.space_group_name_H-M   'P 1'
#
loop_
_entity.id
_entity.type
_entity.pdbx_description
1 polymer ?
#
loop_
_entity_poly.entity_id
_entity_poly.type
_entity_poly.pdbx_seq_one_letter_code
_entity_poly.pdbx_strand_id
1 'polypeptide(L)' 'PHTMDRVALMLGAEGDGLSTQALVAADEWVRIPMSHGVDSLNVGAAAAVAFYAVATGRPQV' A
#
# COMPACT_ATOMS: atom_id res chain seq x y z
N PRO A 1 4.18 21.82 15.95
CA PRO A 1 3.37 20.82 15.22
C PRO A 1 4.27 19.75 14.62
N HIS A 2 4.16 18.52 15.10
CA HIS A 2 4.74 17.35 14.44
C HIS A 2 3.96 17.10 13.16
N THR A 3 4.42 17.68 12.06
CA THR A 3 4.00 17.25 10.72
C THR A 3 4.61 15.88 10.52
N MET A 4 3.77 14.85 10.44
CA MET A 4 4.22 13.56 9.89
C MET A 4 4.79 13.81 8.50
N ASP A 5 5.85 13.07 8.15
CA ASP A 5 6.39 13.10 6.80
C ASP A 5 5.28 12.77 5.79
N ARG A 6 5.29 13.46 4.65
CA ARG A 6 4.27 13.26 3.61
C ARG A 6 4.49 11.88 2.99
N VAL A 7 3.54 10.98 3.20
CA VAL A 7 3.55 9.63 2.61
C VAL A 7 2.74 9.64 1.31
N ALA A 8 3.32 9.06 0.26
CA ALA A 8 2.61 8.72 -0.97
C ALA A 8 2.35 7.21 -1.00
N LEU A 9 1.11 6.81 -1.29
CA LEU A 9 0.74 5.42 -1.52
C LEU A 9 0.56 5.19 -3.02
N MET A 10 1.26 4.20 -3.56
CA MET A 10 1.18 3.81 -4.96
C MET A 10 0.33 2.54 -5.07
N LEU A 11 -0.73 2.60 -5.86
CA LEU A 11 -1.68 1.51 -6.07
C LEU A 11 -1.63 1.10 -7.55
N GLY A 12 -1.56 -0.21 -7.79
CA GLY A 12 -1.50 -0.77 -9.13
C GLY A 12 -2.84 -0.76 -9.85
N ALA A 13 -2.79 -0.92 -11.18
CA ALA A 13 -3.98 -1.18 -11.98
C ALA A 13 -4.52 -2.60 -11.71
N GLU A 14 -5.80 -2.83 -12.00
CA GLU A 14 -6.35 -4.20 -11.98
C GLU A 14 -5.65 -5.07 -13.03
N GLY A 15 -5.33 -6.31 -12.65
CA GLY A 15 -4.55 -7.23 -13.49
C GLY A 15 -3.04 -7.03 -13.32
N ASP A 16 -2.47 -6.08 -14.05
CA ASP A 16 -1.01 -5.92 -14.16
C ASP A 16 -0.36 -5.34 -12.89
N GLY A 17 -1.14 -4.74 -11.98
CA GLY A 17 -0.64 -4.17 -10.74
C GLY A 17 0.23 -2.94 -10.96
N LEU A 18 1.27 -2.79 -10.12
CA LEU A 18 2.23 -1.69 -10.24
C LEU A 18 3.26 -2.04 -11.32
N SER A 19 3.59 -1.07 -12.17
CA SER A 19 4.67 -1.24 -13.13
C SER A 19 6.02 -1.43 -12.43
N THR A 20 6.97 -2.09 -13.10
CA THR A 20 8.33 -2.24 -12.58
C THR A 20 8.98 -0.91 -12.24
N GLN A 21 8.73 0.14 -13.04
CA GLN A 21 9.24 1.48 -12.77
C GLN A 21 8.63 2.05 -11.47
N ALA A 22 7.33 1.84 -11.25
CA ALA A 22 6.65 2.28 -10.05
C ALA A 22 7.18 1.56 -8.81
N LEU A 23 7.42 0.25 -8.92
CA LEU A 23 8.03 -0.55 -7.85
C LEU A 23 9.46 -0.08 -7.53
N VAL A 24 10.30 0.16 -8.55
CA VAL A 24 11.69 0.64 -8.34
C VAL A 24 11.74 2.05 -7.75
N ALA A 25 10.75 2.89 -8.03
CA ALA A 25 10.66 4.25 -7.48
C ALA A 25 10.16 4.31 -6.04
N ALA A 26 9.56 3.22 -5.52
CA ALA A 26 9.03 3.19 -4.16
C ALA A 26 10.15 2.99 -3.14
N ASP A 27 10.10 3.77 -2.05
CA ASP A 27 11.04 3.61 -0.92
C ASP A 27 10.85 2.26 -0.21
N GLU A 28 9.60 1.80 -0.12
CA GLU A 28 9.23 0.58 0.59
C GLU A 28 8.14 -0.20 -0.16
N TRP A 29 8.22 -1.53 -0.10
CA TRP A 29 7.23 -2.43 -0.69
C TRP A 29 6.41 -3.08 0.41
N VAL A 30 5.10 -2.91 0.34
CA VAL A 30 4.16 -3.45 1.33
C VAL A 30 3.14 -4.36 0.67
N ARG A 31 2.65 -5.34 1.43
CA ARG A 31 1.63 -6.30 1.00
C ARG A 31 0.58 -6.47 2.09
N ILE A 32 -0.68 -6.52 1.70
CA ILE A 32 -1.75 -7.03 2.57
C ILE A 32 -1.67 -8.57 2.53
N PRO A 33 -1.45 -9.26 3.66
CA PRO A 33 -1.40 -10.72 3.68
C PRO A 33 -2.72 -11.32 3.19
N MET A 34 -2.67 -12.12 2.12
CA MET A 34 -3.84 -12.79 1.55
C MET A 34 -3.97 -14.20 2.11
N SER A 35 -5.21 -14.65 2.33
CA SER A 35 -5.50 -16.05 2.64
C SER A 35 -5.24 -16.95 1.44
N HIS A 36 -5.00 -18.24 1.68
CA HIS A 36 -4.80 -19.21 0.61
C HIS A 36 -5.94 -19.19 -0.43
N GLY A 37 -5.57 -19.15 -1.71
CA GLY A 37 -6.51 -19.15 -2.84
C GLY A 37 -6.98 -17.77 -3.31
N VAL A 38 -6.62 -16.69 -2.60
CA VAL A 38 -6.87 -15.31 -3.05
C VAL A 38 -5.55 -14.71 -3.52
N ASP A 39 -5.48 -14.36 -4.80
CA ASP A 39 -4.27 -13.77 -5.38
C ASP A 39 -4.14 -12.28 -4.98
N SER A 40 -5.20 -11.51 -5.20
CA SER A 40 -5.26 -10.08 -4.91
C SER A 40 -6.63 -9.60 -4.43
N LEU A 41 -6.66 -8.39 -3.86
CA LEU A 41 -7.89 -7.66 -3.59
C LEU A 41 -8.20 -6.72 -4.75
N ASN A 42 -9.48 -6.34 -4.86
CA ASN A 42 -9.86 -5.15 -5.62
C ASN A 42 -9.04 -3.93 -5.13
N VAL A 43 -8.62 -3.08 -6.07
CA VAL A 43 -7.74 -1.93 -5.79
C VAL A 43 -8.36 -0.95 -4.78
N GLY A 44 -9.67 -0.75 -4.81
CA GLY A 44 -10.38 0.11 -3.86
C GLY A 44 -10.37 -0.46 -2.44
N ALA A 45 -10.59 -1.78 -2.30
CA ALA A 45 -10.48 -2.45 -1.00
C ALA A 45 -9.05 -2.41 -0.46
N ALA A 46 -8.04 -2.63 -1.31
CA ALA A 46 -6.63 -2.51 -0.93
C ALA A 46 -6.29 -1.09 -0.47
N ALA A 47 -6.76 -0.06 -1.20
CA ALA A 47 -6.57 1.34 -0.84
C ALA A 47 -7.20 1.69 0.52
N ALA A 48 -8.43 1.22 0.78
CA ALA A 48 -9.10 1.47 2.05
C ALA A 48 -8.32 0.90 3.25
N VAL A 49 -7.82 -0.33 3.13
CA VAL A 49 -6.99 -0.97 4.17
C VAL A 49 -5.67 -0.22 4.36
N ALA A 50 -5.00 0.15 3.25
CA ALA A 50 -3.73 0.87 3.30
C ALA A 50 -3.88 2.26 3.94
N PHE A 51 -4.91 3.02 3.57
CA PHE A 51 -5.18 4.32 4.18
C PHE A 51 -5.50 4.20 5.67
N TYR A 52 -6.31 3.21 6.07
CA TYR A 52 -6.59 2.96 7.47
C TYR A 52 -5.30 2.63 8.24
N ALA A 53 -4.45 1.75 7.71
CA ALA A 53 -3.19 1.36 8.35
C ALA A 53 -2.23 2.54 8.47
N VAL A 54 -2.09 3.39 7.45
CA VAL A 54 -1.24 4.58 7.51
C VAL A 54 -1.81 5.64 8.46
N ALA A 55 -3.13 5.83 8.49
CA ALA A 55 -3.77 6.80 9.38
C ALA A 55 -3.75 6.39 10.86
N THR A 56 -3.72 5.08 11.14
CA THR A 56 -3.74 4.54 12.51
C THR A 56 -2.39 4.00 12.98
N GLY A 57 -1.46 3.82 12.06
CA GLY A 57 -0.10 3.37 12.32
C GLY A 57 0.65 4.40 13.15
N ARG A 58 0.82 4.12 14.44
CA ARG A 58 1.86 4.80 15.23
C ARG A 58 3.21 4.34 14.68
N PRO A 59 4.19 5.23 14.48
CA PRO A 59 5.54 4.80 14.12
C PRO A 59 6.00 3.78 15.17
N GLN A 60 6.31 2.57 14.72
CA GLN A 60 6.91 1.54 15.56
C GLN A 60 8.33 2.03 15.85
N VAL A 61 8.56 2.44 17.10
CA VAL A 61 9.90 2.80 17.62
C VAL A 61 10.85 1.62 17.62
#